data_AF-A0A8S9SHT7-F1
#
_entry.id   AF-A0A8S9SHT7-F1
#
_cell.length_a   1.000
_cell.length_b   1.000
_cell.length_c   1.000
_cell.angle_alpha   90.00
_cell.angle_beta   90.00
_cell.angle_gamma   90.00
#
_symmetry.space_group_name_H-M   'P 1'
#
loop_
_entity.id
_entity.type
_entity.pdbx_description
1 polymer ?
#
loop_
_entity_poly.entity_id
_entity_poly.type
_entity_poly.pdbx_seq_one_letter_code
_entity_poly.pdbx_strand_id
1 'polypeptide(L)'
;MDALTIQLRGEKDSLLAREKEIKALRLKVRSQEEVQELAATETTSLRERLEDKEEDICELRHAAEVFDADKAMAVNGARIVARWELMRDWLNHQTDSWEPSVALEQYKMVKTTEAELLGLPTPCFDDEPQVPEKDSLPKPSSDDPPSS
;
A
#
# COMPACT_ATOMS: atom_id res chain seq x y z
N MET A 1 -19.61 -39.21 -82.09
CA MET A 1 -19.62 -37.77 -81.73
C MET A 1 -20.34 -37.55 -80.40
N ASP A 2 -21.50 -38.17 -80.17
CA ASP A 2 -22.36 -37.89 -79.00
C ASP A 2 -21.76 -38.16 -77.61
N ALA A 3 -20.93 -39.21 -77.44
CA ALA A 3 -20.32 -39.54 -76.15
C ALA A 3 -19.36 -38.46 -75.61
N LEU A 4 -18.55 -37.87 -76.50
CA LEU A 4 -17.62 -36.79 -76.14
C LEU A 4 -18.36 -35.52 -75.74
N THR A 5 -19.50 -35.23 -76.38
CA THR A 5 -20.32 -34.06 -76.07
C THR A 5 -20.99 -34.16 -74.69
N ILE A 6 -21.39 -35.38 -74.30
CA ILE A 6 -21.95 -35.65 -72.96
C ILE A 6 -20.86 -35.52 -71.89
N GLN A 7 -19.67 -36.07 -72.12
CA GLN A 7 -18.54 -35.97 -71.19
C GLN A 7 -18.14 -34.51 -70.95
N LEU A 8 -17.97 -33.72 -72.03
CA LEU A 8 -17.60 -32.32 -71.94
C LEU A 8 -18.62 -31.50 -71.14
N ARG A 9 -19.92 -31.80 -71.28
CA ARG A 9 -20.99 -31.15 -70.52
C ARG A 9 -20.89 -31.49 -69.03
N GLY A 10 -20.69 -32.76 -68.68
CA GLY A 10 -20.53 -33.19 -67.29
C GLY A 10 -19.30 -32.59 -66.61
N GLU A 11 -18.16 -32.55 -67.31
CA GLU A 11 -16.94 -31.91 -66.82
C GLU A 11 -17.13 -30.40 -66.61
N LYS A 12 -17.82 -29.72 -67.53
CA LYS A 12 -18.15 -28.30 -67.40
C LYS A 12 -19.01 -28.02 -66.18
N ASP A 13 -20.05 -28.82 -65.95
CA ASP A 13 -20.97 -28.64 -64.82
C ASP A 13 -20.27 -28.94 -63.48
N SER A 14 -19.38 -29.95 -63.46
CA SER A 14 -18.50 -30.24 -62.33
C SER A 14 -17.52 -29.09 -62.03
N LEU A 15 -16.90 -28.51 -63.06
CA LEU A 15 -16.04 -27.34 -62.92
C LEU A 15 -16.81 -26.14 -62.35
N LEU A 16 -18.03 -25.88 -62.84
CA LEU A 16 -18.88 -24.81 -62.31
C LEU A 16 -19.27 -25.04 -60.84
N ALA A 17 -19.53 -26.29 -60.45
CA ALA A 17 -19.82 -26.63 -59.06
C ALA A 17 -18.61 -26.36 -58.16
N ARG A 18 -17.42 -26.82 -58.58
CA ARG A 18 -16.15 -26.56 -57.86
C ARG A 18 -15.80 -25.08 -57.80
N GLU A 19 -16.07 -24.31 -58.85
CA GLU A 19 -15.83 -22.87 -58.85
C GLU A 19 -16.70 -22.14 -57.80
N LYS A 20 -17.98 -22.53 -57.68
CA LYS A 20 -18.87 -22.00 -56.64
C LYS A 20 -18.39 -22.36 -55.24
N GLU A 21 -17.95 -23.60 -55.04
CA GLU A 21 -17.40 -24.07 -53.77
C GLU A 21 -16.13 -23.29 -53.38
N ILE A 22 -15.19 -23.10 -54.32
CA ILE A 22 -13.99 -22.30 -54.11
C ILE A 22 -14.35 -20.86 -53.71
N LYS A 23 -15.34 -20.25 -54.37
CA LYS A 23 -15.82 -18.90 -54.02
C LYS A 23 -16.39 -18.86 -52.60
N ALA A 24 -17.18 -19.86 -52.20
CA ALA A 24 -17.73 -19.95 -50.86
C ALA A 24 -16.64 -20.17 -49.79
N LEU A 25 -15.67 -21.04 -50.06
CA LEU A 25 -14.55 -21.29 -49.14
C LEU A 25 -13.68 -20.05 -48.97
N ARG A 26 -13.38 -19.32 -50.05
CA ARG A 26 -12.64 -18.05 -49.98
C ARG A 26 -13.34 -17.00 -49.12
N LEU A 27 -14.68 -16.95 -49.16
CA LEU A 27 -15.44 -16.07 -48.28
C LEU A 27 -15.29 -16.46 -46.80
N LYS A 28 -15.37 -17.76 -46.49
CA LYS A 28 -15.17 -18.27 -45.12
C LYS A 28 -13.77 -17.99 -44.60
N VAL A 29 -12.74 -18.20 -45.42
CA VAL A 29 -11.35 -17.90 -45.05
C VAL A 29 -11.19 -16.44 -44.68
N ARG A 30 -11.70 -15.50 -45.50
CA ARG A 30 -11.67 -14.07 -45.16
C ARG A 30 -12.38 -13.73 -43.86
N SER A 31 -13.56 -14.29 -43.63
CA SER A 31 -14.27 -14.07 -42.36
C SER A 31 -13.50 -14.62 -41.15
N GLN A 32 -12.75 -15.71 -41.33
CA GLN A 32 -11.90 -16.26 -40.26
C GLN A 32 -10.66 -15.42 -40.03
N GLU A 33 -10.05 -14.86 -41.08
CA GLU A 33 -8.93 -13.93 -40.99
C GLU A 33 -9.32 -12.68 -40.20
N GLU A 34 -10.51 -12.10 -40.46
CA GLU A 34 -11.05 -10.96 -39.70
C GLU A 34 -11.25 -11.30 -38.21
N VAL A 35 -11.81 -12.48 -37.90
CA VAL A 35 -11.98 -12.92 -36.51
C VAL A 35 -10.63 -13.15 -35.83
N GLN A 36 -9.66 -13.70 -36.55
CA GLN A 36 -8.31 -13.93 -36.02
C GLN A 36 -7.57 -12.62 -35.75
N GLU A 37 -7.72 -11.62 -36.63
CA GLU A 37 -7.16 -10.29 -36.43
C GLU A 37 -7.74 -9.61 -35.20
N LEU A 38 -9.07 -9.63 -35.04
CA LEU A 38 -9.73 -9.11 -33.83
C LEU A 38 -9.23 -9.82 -32.57
N ALA A 39 -9.15 -11.16 -32.59
CA ALA A 39 -8.62 -11.92 -31.46
C ALA A 39 -7.15 -11.56 -31.14
N ALA A 40 -6.32 -11.33 -32.15
CA ALA A 40 -4.93 -10.90 -31.95
C ALA A 40 -4.86 -9.52 -31.28
N THR A 41 -5.67 -8.55 -31.74
CA THR A 41 -5.72 -7.21 -31.15
C THR A 41 -6.21 -7.23 -29.69
N GLU A 42 -7.23 -8.04 -29.39
CA GLU A 42 -7.72 -8.20 -28.02
C GLU A 42 -6.66 -8.84 -27.13
N THR A 43 -5.96 -9.87 -27.62
CA THR A 43 -4.89 -10.54 -26.86
C THR A 43 -3.73 -9.58 -26.55
N THR A 44 -3.37 -8.70 -27.49
CA THR A 44 -2.35 -7.68 -27.24
C THR A 44 -2.81 -6.66 -26.20
N SER A 45 -4.06 -6.20 -26.28
CA SER A 45 -4.62 -5.24 -25.32
C SER A 45 -4.72 -5.83 -23.91
N LEU A 46 -5.13 -7.10 -23.78
CA LEU A 46 -5.20 -7.79 -22.49
C LEU A 46 -3.82 -8.00 -21.89
N ARG A 47 -2.79 -8.24 -22.71
CA ARG A 47 -1.41 -8.39 -22.24
C ARG A 47 -0.88 -7.09 -21.66
N GLU A 48 -1.07 -5.97 -22.35
CA GLU A 48 -0.67 -4.64 -21.87
C GLU A 48 -1.35 -4.33 -20.52
N ARG A 49 -2.66 -4.56 -20.44
CA ARG A 49 -3.40 -4.38 -19.18
C ARG A 49 -2.95 -5.30 -18.05
N LEU A 50 -2.43 -6.48 -18.37
CA LEU A 50 -1.90 -7.40 -17.37
C LEU A 50 -0.56 -6.89 -16.85
N GLU A 51 0.31 -6.40 -17.73
CA GLU A 51 1.60 -5.81 -17.38
C GLU A 51 1.42 -4.58 -16.47
N ASP A 52 0.50 -3.68 -16.79
CA ASP A 52 0.14 -2.54 -15.93
C ASP A 52 -0.28 -3.01 -14.52
N LYS A 53 -1.08 -4.09 -14.45
CA LYS A 53 -1.56 -4.63 -13.17
C LYS A 53 -0.46 -5.34 -12.39
N GLU A 54 0.49 -5.96 -13.07
CA GLU A 54 1.67 -6.56 -12.45
C GLU A 54 2.58 -5.48 -11.85
N GLU A 55 2.74 -4.35 -12.53
CA GLU A 55 3.45 -3.16 -12.01
C GLU A 55 2.74 -2.61 -10.76
N ASP A 56 1.43 -2.36 -10.81
CA ASP A 56 0.61 -1.93 -9.66
C ASP A 56 0.81 -2.87 -8.44
N ILE A 57 0.82 -4.19 -8.68
CA ILE A 57 1.03 -5.19 -7.62
C ILE A 57 2.44 -5.07 -7.03
N CYS A 58 3.46 -4.84 -7.86
CA CYS A 58 4.83 -4.66 -7.38
C CYS A 58 4.96 -3.42 -6.49
N GLU A 59 4.39 -2.29 -6.90
CA GLU A 59 4.38 -1.06 -6.11
C GLU A 59 3.64 -1.24 -4.78
N LEU A 60 2.45 -1.84 -4.81
CA LEU A 60 1.66 -2.09 -3.60
C LEU A 60 2.35 -3.04 -2.63
N ARG A 61 3.03 -4.07 -3.15
CA ARG A 61 3.82 -4.98 -2.31
C ARG A 61 4.97 -4.24 -1.65
N HIS A 62 5.70 -3.41 -2.39
CA HIS A 62 6.76 -2.58 -1.81
C HIS A 62 6.22 -1.63 -0.74
N ALA A 63 5.11 -0.95 -1.01
CA ALA A 63 4.45 -0.08 -0.04
C ALA A 63 4.02 -0.84 1.22
N ALA A 64 3.45 -2.03 1.07
CA ALA A 64 3.06 -2.87 2.20
C ALA A 64 4.27 -3.36 3.01
N GLU A 65 5.39 -3.69 2.36
CA GLU A 65 6.63 -4.10 3.01
C GLU A 65 7.23 -2.99 3.90
N VAL A 66 7.13 -1.74 3.47
CA VAL A 66 7.68 -0.59 4.23
C VAL A 66 6.68 0.04 5.20
N PHE A 67 5.38 -0.22 5.04
CA PHE A 67 4.31 0.45 5.78
C PHE A 67 4.47 0.37 7.31
N ASP A 68 4.78 -0.81 7.85
CA ASP A 68 4.92 -0.98 9.30
C ASP A 68 6.12 -0.21 9.86
N ALA A 69 7.23 -0.14 9.12
CA ALA A 69 8.40 0.63 9.51
C ALA A 69 8.11 2.14 9.47
N ASP A 70 7.47 2.63 8.42
CA ASP A 70 7.06 4.03 8.28
C ASP A 70 6.07 4.44 9.36
N LYS A 71 5.09 3.58 9.65
CA LYS A 71 4.13 3.78 10.74
C LYS A 71 4.85 3.86 12.09
N ALA A 72 5.77 2.93 12.37
CA ALA A 72 6.53 2.94 13.61
C ALA A 72 7.37 4.22 13.73
N MET A 73 8.01 4.65 12.65
CA MET A 73 8.79 5.88 12.60
C MET A 73 7.90 7.11 12.86
N ALA A 74 6.77 7.22 12.19
CA ALA A 74 5.83 8.33 12.35
C ALA A 74 5.25 8.41 13.77
N VAL A 75 4.82 7.27 14.32
CA VAL A 75 4.27 7.19 15.69
C VAL A 75 5.32 7.53 16.74
N ASN A 76 6.53 6.98 16.59
CA ASN A 76 7.61 7.27 17.53
C ASN A 76 8.06 8.74 17.44
N GLY A 77 8.14 9.30 16.24
CA GLY A 77 8.41 10.72 16.03
C GLY A 77 7.35 11.61 16.69
N ALA A 78 6.07 11.33 16.46
CA ALA A 78 4.96 12.07 17.08
C ALA A 78 5.01 12.00 18.61
N ARG A 79 5.31 10.82 19.18
CA ARG A 79 5.43 10.63 20.63
C ARG A 79 6.59 11.47 21.22
N ILE A 80 7.74 11.50 20.55
CA ILE A 80 8.91 12.27 20.97
C ILE A 80 8.60 13.77 20.94
N VAL A 81 8.00 14.25 19.84
CA VAL A 81 7.62 15.67 19.70
C VAL A 81 6.62 16.08 20.77
N ALA A 82 5.54 15.32 20.95
CA ALA A 82 4.52 15.61 21.96
C ALA A 82 5.10 15.64 23.38
N ARG A 83 5.99 14.69 23.72
CA ARG A 83 6.67 14.69 25.03
C ARG A 83 7.56 15.93 25.20
N TRP A 84 8.31 16.32 24.18
CA TRP A 84 9.19 17.48 24.24
C TRP A 84 8.43 18.80 24.38
N GLU A 85 7.31 18.96 23.67
CA GLU A 85 6.46 20.15 23.79
C GLU A 85 5.83 20.25 25.18
N LEU A 86 5.29 19.15 25.71
CA LEU A 86 4.75 19.11 27.07
C LEU A 86 5.80 19.45 28.13
N MET A 87 7.01 18.90 28.00
CA MET A 87 8.14 19.24 28.88
C MET A 87 8.48 20.72 28.82
N ARG A 88 8.53 21.29 27.61
CA ARG A 88 8.86 22.71 27.40
C ARG A 88 7.82 23.63 28.01
N ASP A 89 6.54 23.34 27.81
CA ASP A 89 5.44 24.15 28.33
C ASP A 89 5.41 24.15 29.86
N TRP A 90 5.67 22.99 30.48
CA TRP A 90 5.79 22.87 31.93
C TRP A 90 7.01 23.62 32.49
N LEU A 91 8.18 23.47 31.85
CA LEU A 91 9.40 24.21 32.24
C LEU A 91 9.21 25.73 32.15
N ASN A 92 8.38 26.19 31.22
CA ASN A 92 8.05 27.60 31.05
C ASN A 92 6.88 28.07 31.94
N HIS A 93 6.38 27.23 32.85
CA HIS A 93 5.19 27.50 33.67
C HIS A 93 3.93 27.88 32.87
N GLN A 94 3.84 27.43 31.62
CA GLN A 94 2.71 27.70 30.74
C GLN A 94 1.57 26.68 30.94
N THR A 95 1.85 25.55 31.58
CA THR A 95 0.84 24.55 31.91
C THR A 95 1.14 23.83 33.23
N ASP A 96 0.13 23.73 34.08
CA ASP A 96 0.12 22.88 35.27
C ASP A 96 -0.40 21.47 34.96
N SER A 97 -0.68 21.17 33.68
CA SER A 97 -1.31 19.93 33.25
C SER A 97 -0.39 18.72 33.25
N TRP A 98 0.93 18.94 33.29
CA TRP A 98 1.90 17.86 33.40
C TRP A 98 2.21 17.59 34.86
N GLU A 99 1.71 16.47 35.37
CA GLU A 99 1.99 15.93 36.70
C GLU A 99 2.95 14.74 36.58
N PRO A 100 4.27 14.95 36.78
CA PRO A 100 5.29 13.93 36.51
C PRO A 100 5.08 12.63 37.29
N SER A 101 4.58 12.70 38.53
CA SER A 101 4.29 11.52 39.35
C SER A 101 3.17 10.66 38.76
N VAL A 102 2.12 11.29 38.23
CA VAL A 102 1.00 10.58 37.59
C VAL A 102 1.45 9.96 36.27
N ALA A 103 2.25 10.67 35.49
CA ALA A 103 2.82 10.16 34.25
C ALA A 103 3.73 8.94 34.49
N LEU A 104 4.47 8.93 35.61
CA LEU A 104 5.32 7.80 36.00
C LEU A 104 4.51 6.55 36.31
N GLU A 105 3.46 6.67 37.11
CA GLU A 105 2.59 5.54 37.44
C GLU A 105 1.86 4.98 36.20
N GLN A 106 1.41 5.85 35.30
CA GLN A 106 0.87 5.42 34.00
C GLN A 106 1.91 4.68 33.15
N TYR A 107 3.16 5.15 33.14
CA TYR A 107 4.25 4.49 32.42
C TYR A 107 4.51 3.07 32.97
N LYS A 108 4.62 2.92 34.29
CA LYS A 108 4.80 1.60 34.94
C LYS A 108 3.66 0.63 34.58
N MET A 109 2.42 1.11 34.62
CA MET A 109 1.24 0.31 34.25
C MET A 109 1.31 -0.14 32.78
N VAL A 110 1.62 0.76 31.86
CA VAL A 110 1.76 0.43 30.43
C VAL A 110 2.89 -0.58 30.21
N LYS A 111 4.04 -0.41 30.86
CA LYS A 111 5.17 -1.34 30.72
C LYS A 111 4.92 -2.72 31.30
N THR A 112 4.20 -2.79 32.41
CA THR A 112 3.80 -4.06 33.01
C THR A 112 2.83 -4.81 32.10
N THR A 113 1.79 -4.12 31.61
CA THR A 113 0.78 -4.71 30.71
C THR A 113 1.36 -5.10 29.34
N GLU A 114 2.29 -4.30 28.79
CA GLU A 114 3.03 -4.63 27.57
C GLU A 114 3.86 -5.91 27.76
N ALA A 115 4.56 -6.05 28.89
CA ALA A 115 5.33 -7.25 29.20
C ALA A 115 4.43 -8.49 29.33
N GLU A 116 3.29 -8.37 30.01
CA GLU A 116 2.29 -9.44 30.14
C GLU A 116 1.75 -9.89 28.77
N LEU A 117 1.36 -8.94 27.92
CA LEU A 117 0.83 -9.23 26.58
C LEU A 117 1.85 -9.96 25.70
N LEU A 118 3.13 -9.63 25.84
CA LEU A 118 4.23 -10.22 25.08
C LEU A 118 4.81 -11.48 25.74
N GLY A 119 4.32 -11.88 26.92
CA GLY A 119 4.86 -13.01 27.69
C GLY A 119 6.30 -12.78 28.18
N LEU A 120 6.70 -11.52 28.36
CA LEU A 120 8.02 -11.12 28.84
C LEU A 120 8.04 -11.02 30.39
N PRO A 121 9.23 -11.08 31.01
CA PRO A 121 9.36 -10.88 32.46
C PRO A 121 8.85 -9.50 32.89
N THR A 122 8.27 -9.43 34.09
CA THR A 122 7.83 -8.16 34.69
C THR A 122 9.00 -7.16 34.77
N PRO A 123 8.85 -5.93 34.27
CA PRO A 123 9.88 -4.91 34.37
C PRO A 123 10.16 -4.50 35.82
N CYS A 124 11.43 -4.22 36.12
CA CYS A 124 11.86 -3.63 37.40
C CYS A 124 12.04 -2.12 37.25
N PHE A 125 11.68 -1.36 38.30
CA PHE A 125 11.73 0.12 38.31
C PHE A 125 12.57 0.68 39.47
N ASP A 126 13.42 -0.13 40.09
CA ASP A 126 14.20 0.28 41.27
C ASP A 126 15.24 1.38 40.97
N ASP A 127 15.66 1.51 39.71
CA ASP A 127 16.63 2.52 39.23
C ASP A 127 15.97 3.85 38.78
N GLU A 128 14.66 4.03 39.00
CA GLU A 128 13.92 5.19 38.50
C GLU A 128 14.24 6.46 39.30
N PRO A 129 14.55 7.60 38.66
CA PRO A 129 14.92 8.83 39.36
C PRO A 129 13.76 9.37 40.20
N GLN A 130 14.08 9.97 41.36
CA GLN A 130 13.08 10.64 42.19
C GLN A 130 12.43 11.77 41.40
N VAL A 131 11.11 11.68 41.28
CA VAL A 131 10.30 12.69 40.59
C VAL A 131 10.14 13.90 41.49
N PRO A 132 10.48 15.12 41.04
CA PRO A 132 10.28 16.32 41.83
C PRO A 132 8.80 16.52 42.19
N GLU A 133 8.50 16.70 43.47
CA GLU A 133 7.17 17.14 43.89
C GLU A 133 6.95 18.59 43.45
N LYS A 134 5.72 18.92 43.01
CA LYS A 134 5.33 20.22 42.44
C LYS A 134 5.74 21.43 43.31
N ASP A 135 5.86 21.21 44.63
CA ASP A 135 6.22 22.23 45.61
C ASP A 135 7.73 22.45 45.81
N SER A 136 8.57 21.67 45.12
CA SER A 136 10.04 21.69 45.28
C SER A 136 10.79 22.63 44.31
N LEU A 137 10.09 23.30 43.39
CA LEU A 137 10.72 24.30 42.52
C LEU A 137 11.01 25.59 43.30
N PRO A 138 12.23 26.16 43.24
CA PRO A 138 12.54 27.43 43.88
C PRO A 138 11.64 28.50 43.27
N LYS A 139 10.85 29.20 44.11
CA LYS A 139 10.20 30.45 43.69
C LYS A 139 11.26 31.40 43.13
N PRO A 140 11.03 32.07 41.99
CA PRO A 140 11.94 33.10 41.53
C PRO A 140 12.07 34.15 42.63
N SER A 141 13.30 34.31 43.12
CA SER A 141 13.68 35.35 44.08
C SER A 141 13.37 36.70 43.47
N SER A 142 12.24 37.28 43.86
CA SER A 142 11.90 38.67 43.58
C SER A 142 12.67 39.55 44.55
N ASP A 143 13.99 39.67 44.37
CA ASP A 143 14.79 40.72 45.00
C ASP A 143 16.10 40.89 44.24
N ASP A 144 16.09 41.82 43.27
CA ASP A 144 17.11 42.86 43.18
C ASP A 144 16.56 44.03 42.34
N PRO A 145 16.58 45.28 42.85
CA PRO A 145 16.19 46.44 42.06
C PRO A 145 17.34 46.84 41.11
N PRO A 146 17.06 47.53 40.00
CA PRO A 146 18.11 48.04 39.14
C PRO A 146 18.89 49.12 39.89
N SER A 147 20.20 48.93 40.05
CA SER A 147 21.10 50.03 40.39
C SER A 147 21.01 51.11 39.32
N SER A 148 20.83 52.35 39.78
CA SER A 148 20.75 53.58 38.98
C SER A 148 21.92 53.81 38.04
#